data_AF-A0ABC8SVE4-F1
#
_entry.id   AF-A0ABC8SVE4-F1
#
_cell.length_a   1.000
_cell.length_b   1.000
_cell.length_c   1.000
_cell.angle_alpha   90.00
_cell.angle_beta   90.00
_cell.angle_gamma   90.00
#
_symmetry.space_group_name_H-M   'P 1'
#
loop_
_entity.id
_entity.type
_entity.pdbx_description
1 polymer ?
#
loop_
_entity_poly.entity_id
_entity_poly.type
_entity_poly.pdbx_seq_one_letter_code
_entity_poly.pdbx_strand_id
1 'polypeptide(L)'
;MGERKKDRGGKKTTSEWPLIKPKTNLQISRLKDTDLFTVQSFFTSAESKAFIKVAESIGFVHQGSLGPTKGEAYRDNDRISVNDPVLAYTIWVSGLHKIFSEIKIRGKVAVGLNPNIRFYSDLSLGIRLVSALDLILMRALILERGSAHIILC
;
A
#
# COMPACT_ATOMS: atom_id res chain seq x y z
N MET A 1 -25.37 -34.14 -12.27
CA MET A 1 -25.16 -34.04 -10.80
C MET A 1 -23.66 -34.03 -10.57
N GLY A 2 -23.12 -33.02 -9.90
CA GLY A 2 -21.67 -32.81 -9.76
C GLY A 2 -21.39 -31.38 -9.35
N GLU A 3 -21.72 -31.06 -8.11
CA GLU A 3 -21.78 -29.72 -7.53
C GLU A 3 -20.41 -29.02 -7.55
N ARG A 4 -20.39 -27.78 -8.06
CA ARG A 4 -19.28 -26.85 -7.88
C ARG A 4 -19.19 -26.48 -6.40
N LYS A 5 -18.22 -27.04 -5.67
CA LYS A 5 -17.83 -26.55 -4.35
C LYS A 5 -17.24 -25.15 -4.48
N LYS A 6 -18.13 -24.17 -4.29
CA LYS A 6 -17.83 -22.75 -4.11
C LYS A 6 -17.53 -22.57 -2.62
N ASP A 7 -16.30 -22.85 -2.22
CA ASP A 7 -15.84 -22.45 -0.89
C ASP A 7 -14.35 -22.14 -0.88
N ARG A 8 -14.05 -20.84 -0.92
CA ARG A 8 -12.92 -20.26 -0.20
C ARG A 8 -13.45 -18.96 0.39
N GLY A 9 -14.29 -19.09 1.42
CA GLY A 9 -14.49 -18.02 2.37
C GLY A 9 -13.12 -17.51 2.81
N GLY A 10 -12.75 -16.33 2.31
CA GLY A 10 -11.56 -15.63 2.75
C GLY A 10 -11.67 -15.47 4.25
N LYS A 11 -10.80 -16.18 4.97
CA LYS A 11 -10.62 -16.03 6.41
C LYS A 11 -10.46 -14.53 6.65
N LYS A 12 -11.49 -13.88 7.21
CA LYS A 12 -11.36 -12.52 7.73
C LYS A 12 -10.46 -12.62 8.94
N THR A 13 -9.16 -12.69 8.71
CA THR A 13 -8.19 -12.32 9.72
C THR A 13 -8.43 -10.83 9.94
N THR A 14 -9.19 -10.50 10.98
CA THR A 14 -9.05 -9.21 11.65
C THR A 14 -7.63 -9.19 12.21
N SER A 15 -6.64 -9.02 11.34
CA SER A 15 -5.28 -8.75 11.72
C SER A 15 -5.35 -7.40 12.40
N GLU A 16 -5.13 -7.36 13.71
CA GLU A 16 -5.07 -6.10 14.45
C GLU A 16 -3.86 -5.32 13.93
N TRP A 17 -4.10 -4.45 12.95
CA TRP A 17 -3.06 -3.56 12.46
C TRP A 17 -2.59 -2.65 13.60
N PRO A 18 -1.30 -2.27 13.61
CA PRO A 18 -0.79 -1.35 14.61
C PRO A 18 -1.55 -0.02 14.60
N LEU A 19 -1.72 0.57 15.78
CA LEU A 19 -2.30 1.90 15.91
C LEU A 19 -1.42 2.94 15.20
N ILE A 20 -2.04 3.71 14.32
CA ILE A 20 -1.39 4.81 13.59
C ILE A 20 -1.66 6.11 14.35
N LYS A 21 -0.61 6.79 14.80
CA LYS A 21 -0.79 8.09 15.46
C LYS A 21 -1.13 9.17 14.44
N PRO A 22 -1.97 10.16 14.80
CA PRO A 22 -2.15 11.35 13.98
C PRO A 22 -0.81 12.04 13.71
N LYS A 23 -0.61 12.45 12.46
CA LYS A 23 0.61 13.07 11.96
C LYS A 23 0.40 14.56 11.83
N THR A 24 1.23 15.33 12.52
CA THR A 24 1.31 16.78 12.41
C THR A 24 2.57 17.14 11.63
N ASN A 25 2.51 18.15 10.76
CA ASN A 25 3.66 18.68 10.01
C ASN A 25 4.27 17.73 8.96
N LEU A 26 3.43 16.93 8.28
CA LEU A 26 3.87 16.12 7.16
C LEU A 26 4.42 16.99 6.02
N GLN A 27 5.62 16.66 5.54
CA GLN A 27 6.26 17.33 4.42
C GLN A 27 6.02 16.53 3.14
N ILE A 28 5.42 17.17 2.15
CA ILE A 28 5.21 16.59 0.82
C ILE A 28 6.16 17.21 -0.18
N SER A 29 6.84 16.37 -0.95
CA SER A 29 7.63 16.80 -2.10
C SER A 29 7.01 16.24 -3.38
N ARG A 30 6.80 17.11 -4.37
CA ARG A 30 6.35 16.72 -5.70
C ARG A 30 7.56 16.55 -6.60
N LEU A 31 7.65 15.42 -7.28
CA LEU A 31 8.64 15.24 -8.34
C LEU A 31 8.21 16.07 -9.56
N LYS A 32 9.08 16.97 -10.02
CA LYS A 32 8.80 17.92 -11.11
C LYS A 32 8.17 17.23 -12.31
N ASP A 33 7.19 17.89 -12.91
CA ASP A 33 6.51 17.49 -14.14
C ASP A 33 5.85 16.10 -14.10
N THR A 34 5.61 15.57 -12.89
CA THR A 34 4.88 14.31 -12.67
C THR A 34 3.76 14.48 -11.65
N ASP A 35 2.86 13.51 -11.61
CA ASP A 35 1.84 13.37 -10.55
C ASP A 35 2.34 12.45 -9.41
N LEU A 36 3.67 12.47 -9.18
CA LEU A 36 4.34 11.66 -8.18
C LEU A 36 4.71 12.51 -6.97
N PHE A 37 4.36 12.01 -5.79
CA PHE A 37 4.58 12.68 -4.52
C PHE A 37 5.28 11.75 -3.54
N THR A 38 6.17 12.32 -2.73
CA THR A 38 6.78 11.66 -1.59
C THR A 38 6.34 12.35 -0.32
N VAL A 39 5.91 11.56 0.66
CA VAL A 39 5.61 12.03 2.01
C VAL A 39 6.67 11.44 2.92
N GLN A 40 7.59 12.28 3.38
CA GLN A 40 8.73 11.82 4.18
C GLN A 40 8.31 11.54 5.62
N SER A 41 8.93 10.54 6.24
CA SER A 41 8.78 10.23 7.67
C SER A 41 7.33 10.05 8.11
N PHE A 42 6.48 9.53 7.22
CA PHE A 42 5.06 9.35 7.52
C PHE A 42 4.87 8.35 8.65
N PHE A 43 5.49 7.18 8.57
CA PHE A 43 5.54 6.23 9.68
C PHE A 43 6.80 6.46 10.51
N THR A 44 6.65 6.40 11.82
CA THR A 44 7.81 6.36 12.73
C THR A 44 8.46 4.97 12.65
N SER A 45 9.75 4.88 13.00
CA SER A 45 10.45 3.59 13.04
C SER A 45 9.71 2.53 13.89
N ALA A 46 9.06 2.97 14.98
CA ALA A 46 8.27 2.08 15.85
C ALA A 46 7.01 1.55 15.15
N GLU A 47 6.24 2.42 14.48
CA GLU A 47 5.08 2.00 13.70
C GLU A 47 5.51 1.10 12.54
N SER A 48 6.57 1.46 11.80
CA SER A 48 7.06 0.65 10.70
C SER A 48 7.41 -0.77 11.14
N LYS A 49 8.16 -0.92 12.25
CA LYS A 49 8.47 -2.22 12.84
C LYS A 49 7.24 -3.01 13.27
N ALA A 50 6.21 -2.33 13.79
CA ALA A 50 4.97 -2.99 14.17
C ALA A 50 4.20 -3.51 12.93
N PHE A 51 4.13 -2.72 11.85
CA PHE A 51 3.50 -3.13 10.60
C PHE A 51 4.23 -4.31 9.97
N ILE A 52 5.56 -4.29 9.99
CA ILE A 52 6.40 -5.40 9.51
C ILE A 52 6.08 -6.68 10.27
N LYS A 53 6.03 -6.65 11.60
CA LYS A 53 5.71 -7.84 12.42
C LYS A 53 4.34 -8.43 12.09
N VAL A 54 3.33 -7.59 11.88
CA VAL A 54 1.98 -8.04 11.50
C VAL A 54 1.97 -8.60 10.08
N ALA A 55 2.68 -7.98 9.14
CA ALA A 55 2.79 -8.51 7.78
C ALA A 55 3.53 -9.87 7.77
N GLU A 56 4.67 -9.97 8.45
CA GLU A 56 5.43 -11.22 8.59
C GLU A 56 4.60 -12.35 9.21
N SER A 57 3.75 -12.05 10.20
CA SER A 57 2.88 -13.05 10.83
C SER A 57 1.70 -13.51 9.96
N ILE A 58 1.22 -12.66 9.04
CA ILE A 58 0.26 -13.04 8.01
C ILE A 58 0.90 -14.02 7.01
N GLY A 59 2.20 -13.86 6.77
CA GLY A 59 3.00 -14.70 5.88
C GLY A 59 2.98 -14.18 4.45
N PHE A 60 4.17 -13.87 3.92
CA PHE A 60 4.32 -13.45 2.54
C PHE A 60 4.15 -14.66 1.62
N VAL A 61 3.39 -14.46 0.55
CA VAL A 61 3.20 -15.49 -0.47
C VAL A 61 3.99 -15.08 -1.68
N HIS A 62 4.85 -16.00 -2.14
CA HIS A 62 5.56 -15.84 -3.38
C HIS A 62 4.56 -15.71 -4.53
N GLN A 63 4.64 -14.57 -5.22
CA GLN A 63 3.85 -14.30 -6.41
C GLN A 63 4.73 -14.21 -7.65
N GLY A 64 5.57 -15.23 -7.86
CA GLY A 64 6.15 -15.52 -9.16
C GLY A 64 5.15 -16.27 -10.06
N SER A 65 5.23 -16.03 -11.38
CA SER A 65 4.79 -17.02 -12.36
C SER A 65 5.73 -18.23 -12.32
N LEU A 66 5.50 -19.25 -13.15
CA LEU A 66 6.28 -20.48 -13.33
C LEU A 66 7.76 -20.27 -13.78
N GLY A 67 8.46 -19.29 -13.22
CA GLY A 67 9.70 -18.72 -13.72
C GLY A 67 9.45 -17.68 -14.82
N PRO A 68 10.47 -16.88 -15.14
CA PRO A 68 10.46 -16.00 -16.30
C PRO A 68 10.64 -16.85 -17.56
N THR A 69 9.87 -16.57 -18.62
CA THR A 69 10.19 -17.15 -19.94
C THR A 69 11.53 -16.58 -20.41
N LYS A 70 12.28 -17.30 -21.26
CA LYS A 70 13.53 -16.79 -21.84
C LYS A 70 13.27 -15.45 -22.54
N GLY A 71 13.86 -14.36 -22.02
CA GLY A 71 13.67 -12.99 -22.52
C GLY A 71 12.70 -12.13 -21.71
N GLU A 72 12.05 -12.67 -20.68
CA GLU A 72 11.19 -11.93 -19.75
C GLU A 72 11.95 -11.52 -18.49
N ALA A 73 11.53 -10.40 -17.89
CA ALA A 73 12.06 -9.95 -16.61
C ALA A 73 11.60 -10.89 -15.49
N TYR A 74 12.56 -11.40 -14.71
CA TYR A 74 12.29 -12.13 -13.47
C TYR A 74 11.56 -11.22 -12.48
N ARG A 75 10.46 -11.72 -11.91
CA ARG A 75 9.65 -11.01 -10.92
C ARG A 75 9.51 -11.90 -9.70
N ASP A 76 10.27 -11.56 -8.67
CA ASP A 76 10.31 -12.26 -7.39
C ASP A 76 10.01 -11.27 -6.30
N ASN A 77 8.72 -10.98 -6.18
CA ASN A 77 8.22 -10.12 -5.11
C ASN A 77 7.26 -10.95 -4.28
N ASP A 78 7.77 -11.48 -3.18
CA ASP A 78 6.95 -11.98 -2.09
C ASP A 78 6.03 -10.85 -1.61
N ARG A 79 4.71 -11.10 -1.62
CA ARG A 79 3.73 -10.06 -1.30
C ARG A 79 2.57 -10.57 -0.47
N ILE A 80 1.98 -9.63 0.27
CA ILE A 80 0.71 -9.79 0.96
C ILE A 80 -0.23 -8.73 0.38
N SER A 81 -1.42 -9.15 -0.04
CA SER A 81 -2.48 -8.25 -0.50
C SER A 81 -3.64 -8.36 0.48
N VAL A 82 -3.95 -7.26 1.16
CA VAL A 82 -5.08 -7.19 2.09
C VAL A 82 -6.12 -6.24 1.52
N ASN A 83 -7.40 -6.61 1.65
CA ASN A 83 -8.50 -5.71 1.33
C ASN A 83 -9.11 -5.23 2.65
N ASP A 84 -8.60 -4.10 3.15
CA ASP A 84 -8.95 -3.56 4.46
C ASP A 84 -9.32 -2.07 4.37
N PRO A 85 -10.63 -1.77 4.21
CA PRO A 85 -11.11 -0.39 4.17
C PRO A 85 -10.87 0.38 5.46
N VAL A 86 -10.84 -0.28 6.62
CA VAL A 86 -10.64 0.37 7.92
C VAL A 86 -9.19 0.82 8.04
N LEU A 87 -8.23 -0.03 7.67
CA LEU A 87 -6.83 0.34 7.61
C LEU A 87 -6.60 1.49 6.62
N ALA A 88 -7.15 1.38 5.41
CA ALA A 88 -7.00 2.43 4.39
C ALA A 88 -7.57 3.76 4.86
N TYR A 89 -8.74 3.75 5.48
CA TYR A 89 -9.33 4.95 6.09
C TYR A 89 -8.46 5.50 7.22
N THR A 90 -7.95 4.65 8.09
CA THR A 90 -7.10 5.04 9.23
C THR A 90 -5.80 5.72 8.76
N ILE A 91 -5.13 5.17 7.73
CA ILE A 91 -3.95 5.78 7.10
C ILE A 91 -4.32 7.14 6.47
N TRP A 92 -5.48 7.24 5.83
CA TRP A 92 -5.93 8.48 5.19
C TRP A 92 -6.19 9.61 6.21
N VAL A 93 -6.93 9.32 7.27
CA VAL A 93 -7.31 10.31 8.28
C VAL A 93 -6.17 10.65 9.26
N SER A 94 -5.12 9.83 9.34
CA SER A 94 -3.97 10.13 10.18
C SER A 94 -3.18 11.37 9.74
N GLY A 95 -3.31 11.81 8.48
CA GLY A 95 -2.75 13.09 8.06
C GLY A 95 -2.78 13.35 6.56
N LEU A 96 -2.87 12.31 5.72
CA LEU A 96 -2.83 12.44 4.26
C LEU A 96 -3.97 13.30 3.71
N HIS A 97 -5.19 13.15 4.27
CA HIS A 97 -6.35 13.91 3.81
C HIS A 97 -6.13 15.43 3.81
N LYS A 98 -5.36 15.96 4.77
CA LYS A 98 -5.09 17.40 4.90
C LYS A 98 -4.15 17.90 3.80
N ILE A 99 -3.15 17.10 3.45
CA ILE A 99 -2.18 17.46 2.42
C ILE A 99 -2.84 17.38 1.04
N PHE A 100 -3.54 16.26 0.80
CA PHE A 100 -4.08 15.98 -0.52
C PHE A 100 -5.40 16.69 -0.82
N SER A 101 -6.07 17.30 0.18
CA SER A 101 -7.22 18.18 -0.07
C SER A 101 -6.85 19.43 -0.86
N GLU A 102 -5.60 19.88 -0.76
CA GLU A 102 -5.10 21.09 -1.43
C GLU A 102 -4.52 20.78 -2.82
N ILE A 103 -4.29 19.50 -3.14
CA ILE A 103 -3.61 19.08 -4.36
C ILE A 103 -4.64 18.68 -5.41
N LYS A 104 -4.63 19.41 -6.54
CA LYS A 104 -5.46 19.11 -7.71
C LYS A 104 -4.62 18.48 -8.81
N ILE A 105 -5.01 17.29 -9.24
CA ILE A 105 -4.44 16.59 -10.40
C ILE A 105 -5.52 16.54 -11.46
N ARG A 106 -5.29 17.22 -12.59
CA ARG A 106 -6.24 17.29 -13.72
C ARG A 106 -7.66 17.71 -13.26
N GLY A 107 -7.73 18.69 -12.35
CA GLY A 107 -8.98 19.20 -11.79
C GLY A 107 -9.65 18.32 -10.73
N LYS A 108 -9.06 17.17 -10.38
CA LYS A 108 -9.60 16.24 -9.36
C LYS A 108 -8.77 16.28 -8.09
N VAL A 109 -9.43 16.05 -6.96
CA VAL A 109 -8.84 15.97 -5.62
C VAL A 109 -8.94 14.53 -5.12
N ALA A 110 -7.96 14.09 -4.34
CA ALA A 110 -8.00 12.78 -3.72
C ALA A 110 -8.99 12.75 -2.56
N VAL A 111 -9.78 11.69 -2.46
CA VAL A 111 -10.82 11.53 -1.43
C VAL A 111 -10.53 10.39 -0.45
N GLY A 112 -9.51 9.59 -0.70
CA GLY A 112 -9.17 8.43 0.10
C GLY A 112 -8.08 7.55 -0.51
N LEU A 113 -7.79 6.47 0.20
CA LEU A 113 -6.88 5.41 -0.22
C LEU A 113 -7.66 4.21 -0.78
N ASN A 114 -7.03 3.47 -1.69
CA ASN A 114 -7.56 2.18 -2.13
C ASN A 114 -7.53 1.17 -0.97
N PRO A 115 -8.64 0.48 -0.64
CA PRO A 115 -8.67 -0.53 0.43
C PRO A 115 -7.80 -1.76 0.12
N ASN A 116 -7.41 -1.98 -1.13
CA ASN A 116 -6.45 -3.01 -1.52
C ASN A 116 -5.00 -2.52 -1.24
N ILE A 117 -4.51 -2.83 -0.05
CA ILE A 117 -3.17 -2.47 0.43
C ILE A 117 -2.24 -3.67 0.19
N ARG A 118 -1.04 -3.40 -0.33
CA ARG A 118 -0.04 -4.41 -0.61
C ARG A 118 1.22 -4.16 0.20
N PHE A 119 1.74 -5.23 0.80
CA PHE A 119 3.04 -5.26 1.45
C PHE A 119 3.97 -6.10 0.60
N TYR A 120 5.20 -5.63 0.40
CA TYR A 120 6.25 -6.32 -0.31
C TYR A 120 7.40 -6.63 0.64
N SER A 121 8.00 -7.80 0.48
CA SER A 121 9.27 -8.16 1.09
C SER A 121 10.25 -8.51 -0.02
N ASP A 122 11.36 -7.78 -0.11
CA ASP A 122 12.46 -8.15 -1.00
C ASP A 122 13.47 -8.99 -0.21
N LEU A 123 13.49 -10.30 -0.45
CA LEU A 123 14.41 -11.24 0.19
C LEU A 123 15.75 -11.38 -0.57
N SER A 124 15.92 -10.72 -1.72
CA SER A 124 16.94 -11.11 -2.70
C SER A 124 18.37 -10.58 -2.43
N LEU A 125 18.58 -9.64 -1.49
CA LEU A 125 19.89 -8.98 -1.34
C LEU A 125 20.48 -8.92 0.09
N GLY A 126 19.93 -9.60 1.09
CA GLY A 126 20.41 -9.48 2.48
C GLY A 126 20.26 -8.05 3.07
N ILE A 127 19.70 -7.13 2.28
CA ILE A 127 19.27 -5.80 2.68
C ILE A 127 17.79 -5.93 3.02
N ARG A 128 17.46 -5.88 4.31
CA ARG A 128 16.07 -5.75 4.78
C ARG A 128 15.55 -4.35 4.47
N LEU A 129 15.28 -4.07 3.20
CA LEU A 129 14.48 -2.92 2.80
C LEU A 129 13.02 -3.32 2.89
N VAL A 130 12.41 -3.09 4.05
CA VAL A 130 10.96 -2.86 4.09
C VAL A 130 10.75 -1.43 3.60
N SER A 131 11.02 -1.20 2.31
CA SER A 131 11.00 0.12 1.67
C SER A 131 9.59 0.65 1.39
N ALA A 132 8.54 0.05 1.96
CA ALA A 132 7.17 0.54 1.80
C ALA A 132 6.82 1.70 2.74
N LEU A 133 7.61 1.95 3.79
CA LEU A 133 7.17 2.84 4.89
C LEU A 133 7.97 4.13 5.03
N ASP A 134 9.23 4.16 4.58
CA ASP A 134 10.06 5.38 4.63
C ASP A 134 9.96 6.23 3.35
N LEU A 135 9.56 5.62 2.22
CA LEU A 135 9.25 6.32 0.97
C LEU A 135 7.87 5.88 0.48
N ILE A 136 6.84 6.43 1.09
CA ILE A 136 5.47 6.25 0.62
C ILE A 136 5.35 6.92 -0.76
N LEU A 137 5.42 6.10 -1.82
CA LEU A 137 5.23 6.54 -3.19
C LEU A 137 3.74 6.57 -3.50
N MET A 138 3.16 7.77 -3.46
CA MET A 138 1.73 7.95 -3.71
C MET A 138 1.50 8.26 -5.18
N ARG A 139 0.72 7.40 -5.84
CA ARG A 139 0.18 7.69 -7.17
C ARG A 139 -1.33 7.87 -7.09
N ALA A 140 -1.83 9.03 -7.49
CA ALA A 140 -3.25 9.22 -7.67
C ALA A 140 -3.71 8.55 -8.98
N LEU A 141 -4.60 7.57 -8.89
CA LEU A 141 -5.34 7.08 -10.05
C LEU A 141 -6.72 7.72 -10.09
N ILE A 142 -7.01 8.36 -11.22
CA ILE A 142 -8.33 8.89 -11.55
C ILE A 142 -9.13 7.71 -12.13
N LEU A 143 -10.00 7.12 -11.33
CA LEU A 143 -11.01 6.17 -11.84
C LEU A 143 -12.12 6.97 -12.53
N GLU A 144 -12.77 6.38 -13.54
CA GLU A 144 -13.72 7.04 -14.45
C GLU A 144 -14.93 7.71 -13.76
N ARG A 145 -15.14 7.47 -12.46
CA ARG A 145 -16.27 7.99 -11.66
C ARG A 145 -16.02 9.32 -10.94
N GLY A 146 -15.13 10.16 -11.46
CA GLY A 146 -14.98 11.54 -10.95
C GLY A 146 -14.13 11.72 -9.68
N SER A 147 -13.82 10.66 -8.93
CA SER A 147 -12.97 10.73 -7.72
C SER A 147 -11.60 10.06 -7.93
N ALA A 148 -10.53 10.70 -7.45
CA ALA A 148 -9.18 10.13 -7.48
C ALA A 148 -8.91 9.35 -6.18
N HIS A 149 -8.41 8.12 -6.32
CA HIS A 149 -7.93 7.32 -5.20
C HIS A 149 -6.41 7.30 -5.24
N ILE A 150 -5.79 7.40 -4.07
CA ILE A 150 -4.35 7.26 -3.94
C ILE A 150 -4.00 5.79 -3.82
N ILE A 151 -3.01 5.36 -4.60
CA ILE A 151 -2.39 4.05 -4.53
C ILE A 151 -1.04 4.20 -3.85
N LEU A 152 -0.87 3.43 -2.78
CA LEU A 152 0.41 3.10 -2.18
C LEU A 152 1.03 2.00 -3.06
N CYS A 153 2.09 2.34 -3.79
CA CYS A 153 2.82 1.40 -4.67
C CYS A 153 3.97 0.73 -3.94
#